data_AF-A0A1C5NV98-F1
#
_entry.id   AF-A0A1C5NV98-F1
#
_cell.length_a   1.000
_cell.length_b   1.000
_cell.length_c   1.000
_cell.angle_alpha   90.00
_cell.angle_beta   90.00
_cell.angle_gamma   90.00
#
_symmetry.space_group_name_H-M   'P 1'
#
loop_
_entity.id
_entity.type
_entity.pdbx_description
1 polymer ?
#
loop_
_entity_poly.entity_id
_entity_poly.type
_entity_poly.pdbx_seq_one_letter_code
_entity_poly.pdbx_strand_id
1 'polypeptide(L)' 'MSLALGQNPSYINRIENGKALPSMQGFFSICDYLKITPAEFFNDEVEQPGEIRALVEKLQKLPQEQLQLVEQITEQFLNK' A
#
# COMPACT_ATOMS: atom_id res chain seq x y z
N MET A 1 -3.49 -15.76 -7.74
CA MET A 1 -3.44 -15.32 -6.33
C MET A 1 -3.93 -16.40 -5.36
N SER A 2 -5.15 -16.95 -5.49
CA SER A 2 -5.72 -17.87 -4.48
C SER A 2 -4.82 -19.05 -4.08
N LEU A 3 -4.23 -19.76 -5.04
CA LEU A 3 -3.33 -20.90 -4.76
C LEU A 3 -2.06 -20.49 -4.01
N ALA A 4 -1.51 -19.31 -4.31
CA ALA A 4 -0.35 -18.78 -3.61
C ALA A 4 -0.64 -18.43 -2.14
N LEU A 5 -1.92 -18.24 -1.80
CA LEU A 5 -2.42 -18.04 -0.43
C LEU A 5 -2.83 -19.36 0.25
N GLY A 6 -2.57 -20.52 -0.37
CA GLY A 6 -3.01 -21.83 0.15
C GLY A 6 -4.53 -22.03 0.11
N GLN A 7 -5.25 -21.21 -0.66
CA GLN A 7 -6.70 -21.25 -0.78
C GLN A 7 -7.14 -21.96 -2.06
N ASN A 8 -8.41 -22.37 -2.11
CA ASN A 8 -8.99 -22.92 -3.33
C ASN A 8 -8.91 -21.90 -4.50
N PRO A 9 -8.83 -22.34 -5.76
CA PRO A 9 -8.66 -21.43 -6.91
C PRO A 9 -9.68 -20.30 -6.98
N SER A 10 -10.93 -20.58 -6.58
CA SER A 10 -12.04 -19.65 -6.65
C SER A 10 -12.06 -18.59 -5.54
N TYR A 11 -11.23 -18.72 -4.50
CA TYR A 11 -11.28 -17.86 -3.30
C TYR A 11 -11.15 -16.38 -3.62
N ILE A 12 -10.04 -15.95 -4.25
CA ILE A 12 -9.83 -14.54 -4.61
C ILE A 12 -10.85 -14.07 -5.64
N ASN A 13 -11.18 -14.92 -6.63
CA ASN A 13 -12.19 -14.56 -7.63
C ASN A 13 -13.55 -14.22 -7.01
N ARG A 14 -13.97 -14.95 -5.97
CA ARG A 14 -15.22 -14.64 -5.26
C ARG A 14 -15.14 -13.32 -4.50
N ILE A 15 -13.99 -12.99 -3.92
CA ILE A 15 -13.76 -11.72 -3.21
C ILE A 15 -13.78 -10.55 -4.18
N GLU A 16 -13.01 -10.62 -5.27
CA GLU A 16 -12.94 -9.59 -6.31
C GLU A 16 -14.31 -9.30 -6.96
N ASN A 17 -15.18 -10.30 -7.06
CA ASN A 17 -16.53 -10.16 -7.59
C ASN A 17 -17.59 -9.84 -6.51
N GLY A 18 -17.18 -9.52 -5.28
CA GLY A 18 -18.09 -9.17 -4.17
C GLY A 18 -19.01 -10.30 -3.71
N LYS A 19 -18.74 -11.55 -4.12
CA LYS A 19 -19.54 -12.75 -3.77
C LYS A 19 -19.15 -13.34 -2.41
N ALA A 20 -18.09 -12.84 -1.79
CA ALA A 20 -17.64 -13.19 -0.46
C ALA A 20 -16.72 -12.08 0.08
N LEU A 21 -16.60 -12.01 1.40
CA LEU A 21 -15.54 -11.27 2.07
C LEU A 21 -14.48 -12.26 2.60
N PRO A 22 -13.19 -11.88 2.66
CA PRO A 22 -12.20 -12.68 3.34
C PRO A 22 -12.52 -12.74 4.84
N SER A 23 -12.08 -13.82 5.51
CA SER A 23 -11.94 -13.77 6.97
C SER A 23 -10.83 -12.79 7.34
N MET A 24 -10.77 -12.31 8.58
CA MET A 24 -9.67 -11.42 9.02
C MET A 24 -8.30 -12.04 8.79
N GLN A 25 -8.15 -13.35 9.01
CA GLN A 25 -6.90 -14.06 8.73
C GLN A 25 -6.56 -14.03 7.23
N GLY A 26 -7.54 -14.30 6.36
CA GLY A 26 -7.35 -14.26 4.91
C GLY A 26 -7.04 -12.86 4.39
N PHE A 27 -7.64 -11.83 4.99
CA PHE A 27 -7.34 -10.44 4.71
C PHE A 27 -5.88 -10.08 5.01
N PHE A 28 -5.34 -10.49 6.17
CA PHE A 28 -3.92 -10.28 6.46
C PHE A 28 -3.01 -11.02 5.46
N SER A 29 -3.33 -12.26 5.10
CA SER A 29 -2.58 -13.00 4.07
C SER A 29 -2.61 -12.31 2.70
N ILE A 30 -3.72 -11.68 2.34
CA ILE A 30 -3.84 -10.85 1.13
C ILE A 30 -2.91 -9.62 1.22
N CYS A 31 -2.94 -8.90 2.35
CA CYS A 31 -2.07 -7.75 2.59
C CYS A 31 -0.58 -8.13 2.47
N ASP A 32 -0.18 -9.23 3.11
CA ASP A 32 1.20 -9.76 3.06
C ASP A 32 1.62 -10.09 1.63
N TYR A 33 0.75 -10.75 0.86
CA TYR A 33 1.02 -11.09 -0.54
C TYR A 33 1.23 -9.84 -1.41
N LEU A 34 0.43 -8.80 -1.18
CA LEU A 34 0.53 -7.52 -1.88
C LEU A 34 1.65 -6.61 -1.35
N LYS A 35 2.30 -7.00 -0.24
CA LYS A 35 3.35 -6.22 0.46
C LYS A 35 2.89 -4.84 0.95
N ILE A 36 1.61 -4.75 1.30
CA ILE A 36 0.98 -3.54 1.85
C ILE A 36 0.52 -3.81 3.29
N THR A 37 0.36 -2.74 4.06
CA THR A 37 -0.31 -2.79 5.35
C THR A 37 -1.83 -2.80 5.16
N PRO A 38 -2.60 -3.26 6.17
CA PRO A 38 -4.04 -3.09 6.21
C PRO A 38 -4.50 -1.64 6.01
N ALA A 39 -3.78 -0.67 6.58
CA ALA A 39 -4.11 0.74 6.45
C ALA A 39 -3.98 1.21 4.99
N GLU A 40 -2.94 0.76 4.29
CA GLU A 40 -2.75 1.03 2.85
C GLU A 40 -3.82 0.35 1.99
N PHE A 41 -4.31 -0.84 2.36
CA PHE A 41 -5.38 -1.51 1.63
C PHE A 41 -6.70 -0.70 1.61
N PHE A 42 -6.99 0.01 2.70
CA PHE A 42 -8.20 0.84 2.82
C PHE A 42 -7.99 2.29 2.38
N ASN A 43 -6.77 2.66 1.98
CA ASN A 43 -6.46 4.00 1.51
C ASN A 43 -6.52 4.05 -0.03
N ASP A 44 -7.66 4.48 -0.56
CA ASP A 44 -7.92 4.59 -2.00
C ASP A 44 -7.46 5.93 -2.60
N GLU A 45 -6.99 6.87 -1.78
CA GLU A 45 -6.48 8.18 -2.23
C GLU A 45 -5.03 8.11 -2.72
N VAL A 46 -4.30 7.04 -2.42
CA VAL A 46 -2.87 6.90 -2.75
C VAL A 46 -2.67 5.87 -3.85
N GLU A 47 -2.28 6.30 -5.05
CA GLU A 47 -2.08 5.42 -6.21
C GLU A 47 -0.92 4.41 -6.01
N GLN A 48 0.14 4.80 -5.30
CA GLN A 48 1.36 4.00 -5.11
C GLN A 48 1.77 3.93 -3.63
N PRO A 49 0.96 3.31 -2.76
CA PRO A 49 1.13 3.39 -1.30
C PRO A 49 2.48 2.84 -0.83
N GLY A 50 2.95 1.73 -1.43
CA GLY A 50 4.23 1.14 -1.09
C GLY A 50 5.44 2.02 -1.42
N GLU A 51 5.40 2.75 -2.54
CA GLU A 51 6.48 3.67 -2.93
C GLU A 51 6.49 4.92 -2.04
N ILE A 52 5.31 5.47 -1.76
CA ILE A 52 5.14 6.60 -0.84
C ILE A 52 5.62 6.24 0.56
N ARG A 53 5.22 5.09 1.11
CA ARG A 53 5.70 4.63 2.43
C ARG A 53 7.22 4.50 2.46
N ALA A 54 7.81 3.84 1.46
CA ALA A 54 9.25 3.66 1.39
C ALA A 54 10.02 5.00 1.28
N LEU A 55 9.41 6.01 0.64
CA LEU A 55 9.94 7.36 0.62
C LEU A 55 9.81 8.02 2.00
N VAL A 56 8.63 8.00 2.62
CA VAL A 56 8.37 8.57 3.96
C VAL A 56 9.33 8.00 5.01
N GLU A 57 9.59 6.69 5.01
CA GLU A 57 10.55 6.05 5.91
C GLU A 57 11.99 6.58 5.74
N LYS A 58 12.36 7.00 4.53
CA LYS A 58 13.66 7.65 4.27
C LYS A 58 13.64 9.10 4.74
N LEU A 59 12.56 9.83 4.46
CA LEU A 59 12.40 11.24 4.85
C LEU A 59 12.43 11.43 6.38
N GLN A 60 11.84 10.50 7.14
CA GLN A 60 11.86 10.50 8.61
C GLN A 60 13.27 10.44 9.23
N LYS A 61 14.29 10.05 8.46
CA LYS A 61 15.68 9.95 8.91
C LYS A 61 16.50 11.20 8.60
N LEU A 62 15.94 12.17 7.87
CA LEU A 62 16.65 13.35 7.43
C LEU A 62 16.65 14.44 8.53
N PRO A 63 17.75 15.21 8.67
CA PRO A 63 17.74 16.47 9.40
C PRO A 63 16.74 17.46 8.81
N GLN A 64 16.28 18.41 9.62
CA GLN A 64 15.27 19.39 9.25
C GLN A 64 15.64 20.17 7.98
N GLU A 65 16.90 20.58 7.85
CA GLU A 65 17.36 21.37 6.69
C GLU A 65 17.28 20.56 5.38
N GLN A 66 17.53 19.25 5.43
CA GLN A 66 17.42 18.38 4.26
C GLN A 66 15.97 18.07 3.92
N LEU A 67 15.11 17.93 4.92
CA LEU A 67 13.67 17.74 4.71
C LEU A 67 13.06 18.96 4.01
N GLN A 68 13.43 20.17 4.42
CA GLN A 68 13.02 21.43 3.78
C GLN A 68 13.45 21.50 2.31
N LEU A 69 14.64 21.00 1.96
CA LEU A 69 15.08 20.95 0.56
C LEU A 69 14.20 20.00 -0.27
N VAL A 70 13.84 18.84 0.28
CA VAL A 70 12.95 17.89 -0.40
C VAL A 70 11.55 18.49 -0.60
N GLU A 71 11.03 19.19 0.42
CA GLU A 71 9.76 19.91 0.34
C GLU A 71 9.77 20.95 -0.79
N GLN A 72 10.81 21.80 -0.86
CA GLN A 72 10.96 22.80 -1.92
C GLN A 72 10.98 22.18 -3.33
N ILE A 73 11.69 21.06 -3.51
CA ILE A 73 11.73 20.35 -4.81
C ILE A 73 10.34 19.79 -5.15
N THR A 74 9.64 19.24 -4.17
CA THR A 74 8.29 18.68 -4.34
C THR A 74 7.30 19.77 -4.77
N GLU A 75 7.32 20.93 -4.09
CA GLU A 75 6.50 22.09 -4.47
C GLU A 75 6.80 22.57 -5.89
N GLN A 76 8.06 22.59 -6.31
CA GLN A 76 8.42 22.95 -7.69
C GLN A 76 7.87 21.99 -8.74
N PHE A 77 7.69 20.70 -8.41
CA PHE A 77 7.08 19.73 -9.32
C PHE A 77 5.57 19.83 -9.37
N LEU A 78 4.92 20.22 -8.26
CA LEU A 78 3.47 20.39 -8.16
C LEU A 78 2.98 21.71 -8.78
N ASN A 79 3.77 22.78 -8.70
CA ASN A 79 3.43 24.13 -9.19
C ASN A 79 3.76 24.36 -10.67
N LYS A 80 3.79 23.31 -11.49
CA LYS A 80 4.00 23.40 -12.94
C LYS A 80 2.69 23.49 -13.72
#